data_AF-A0A2T5GZ96-F1
#
_entry.id   AF-A0A2T5GZ96-F1
#
_cell.length_a   1.000
_cell.length_b   1.000
_cell.length_c   1.000
_cell.angle_alpha   90.00
_cell.angle_beta   90.00
_cell.angle_gamma   90.00
#
_symmetry.space_group_name_H-M   'P 1'
#
loop_
_entity.id
_entity.type
_entity.pdbx_description
1 polymer ?
#
loop_
_entity_poly.entity_id
_entity_poly.type
_entity_poly.pdbx_seq_one_letter_code
_entity_poly.pdbx_strand_id
1 'polypeptide(L)'
;MKKTIAAIAGLLCILTAYAMEKNVTPIDRNSTIKKDYIVLGMGCFWGAEKRMSEIPGVLDVESGYAGGDLPGVGYQQILNHERMLSAGRTTARNHAEVIKITFDPAKVTLETVLAKFWENHNPTQGDRQGNDVGSNYRSAIYYHDAAQQDLALNTQKVYQQALSTAGYGPITTEILPLKNYITAEEYHQNYLQKNPNGYCGLGGTGVKYPATDPKIAQTNVAADAATAARMKPLDGKDLNFAQQLVIFEAEHCEYCKLFDKEVLNQWQAAVPVVATMNTNPPAGWTLEKPLFATPTIVLFRNGQEVTRYTGYNGEQANFWKWLGFQLLTPEQQKIAFAQGTEPPFTASNLDEKRPGRFVDPISGATLFLSQTKFNSGTGWPSFFDPVEGSVTLHDDHSHGMKRIEVRSASSGIHLGHVFDDGPPPSHKRYCINGNVLKFIPD
;
A
#
# COMPACT_ATOMS: atom_id res chain seq x y z
N MET A 1 96.53 -31.93 21.46
CA MET A 1 95.93 -33.22 21.87
C MET A 1 94.59 -33.38 21.17
N LYS A 2 94.35 -34.60 20.67
CA LYS A 2 93.23 -35.04 19.83
C LYS A 2 91.87 -34.79 20.49
N LYS A 3 90.85 -34.44 19.69
CA LYS A 3 89.56 -35.17 19.63
C LYS A 3 88.75 -34.74 18.40
N THR A 4 88.56 -35.70 17.52
CA THR A 4 87.72 -35.73 16.32
C THR A 4 86.45 -36.50 16.67
N ILE A 5 85.24 -35.95 16.45
CA ILE A 5 83.95 -36.66 16.22
C ILE A 5 83.06 -35.66 15.43
N ALA A 6 82.99 -35.73 14.09
CA ALA A 6 82.00 -36.47 13.27
C ALA A 6 80.53 -36.05 13.58
N ALA A 7 79.94 -35.08 12.85
CA ALA A 7 79.29 -35.17 11.53
C ALA A 7 77.85 -35.74 11.56
N ILE A 8 76.84 -34.86 11.40
CA ILE A 8 75.62 -35.13 10.61
C ILE A 8 75.27 -33.82 9.88
N ALA A 9 75.48 -33.81 8.57
CA ALA A 9 75.02 -32.77 7.67
C ALA A 9 73.53 -33.02 7.36
N GLY A 10 72.67 -32.18 7.93
CA GLY A 10 71.25 -32.13 7.57
C GLY A 10 71.06 -31.30 6.31
N LEU A 11 70.85 -32.00 5.19
CA LEU A 11 70.34 -31.45 3.95
C LEU A 11 68.88 -31.04 4.18
N LEU A 12 68.54 -29.74 4.15
CA LEU A 12 67.16 -29.31 3.91
C LEU A 12 67.15 -28.13 2.96
N CYS A 13 66.66 -28.41 1.76
CA CYS A 13 66.39 -27.46 0.70
C CYS A 13 65.54 -26.31 1.22
N ILE A 14 66.06 -25.09 1.15
CA ILE A 14 65.23 -23.89 1.20
C ILE A 14 64.54 -23.81 -0.15
N LEU A 15 63.34 -24.38 -0.25
CA LEU A 15 62.40 -24.05 -1.31
C LEU A 15 62.03 -22.57 -1.11
N THR A 16 62.68 -21.70 -1.86
CA THR A 16 62.15 -20.36 -2.12
C THR A 16 60.83 -20.54 -2.85
N ALA A 17 59.74 -20.50 -2.10
CA ALA A 17 58.41 -20.36 -2.68
C ALA A 17 58.39 -19.03 -3.43
N TYR A 18 58.53 -19.09 -4.75
CA TYR A 18 58.00 -18.07 -5.64
C TYR A 18 56.50 -18.01 -5.34
N ALA A 19 56.08 -17.05 -4.53
CA ALA A 19 54.70 -16.64 -4.50
C ALA A 19 54.40 -16.09 -5.90
N MET A 20 53.77 -16.89 -6.74
CA MET A 20 53.00 -16.35 -7.86
C MET A 20 51.91 -15.49 -7.24
N GLU A 21 52.16 -14.19 -7.16
CA GLU A 21 51.11 -13.21 -6.97
C GLU A 21 50.10 -13.45 -8.09
N LYS A 22 48.97 -14.08 -7.72
CA LYS A 22 47.77 -14.04 -8.55
C LYS A 22 47.52 -12.55 -8.76
N ASN A 23 47.59 -12.10 -10.00
CA ASN A 23 47.01 -10.84 -10.43
C ASN A 23 45.51 -10.91 -10.13
N VAL A 24 45.15 -10.57 -8.90
CA VAL A 24 43.79 -10.27 -8.50
C VAL A 24 43.50 -8.96 -9.20
N THR A 25 42.75 -9.05 -10.29
CA THR A 25 42.08 -7.91 -10.90
C THR A 25 41.42 -7.11 -9.77
N PRO A 26 41.62 -5.78 -9.70
CA PRO A 26 41.02 -4.97 -8.64
C PRO A 26 39.51 -5.19 -8.69
N ILE A 27 38.96 -5.81 -7.63
CA ILE A 27 37.53 -5.80 -7.40
C ILE A 27 37.18 -4.32 -7.26
N ASP A 28 36.38 -3.84 -8.19
CA ASP A 28 35.82 -2.50 -8.18
C ASP A 28 35.04 -2.32 -6.87
N ARG A 29 35.68 -1.71 -5.86
CA ARG A 29 35.11 -1.48 -4.53
C ARG A 29 34.08 -0.34 -4.53
N ASN A 30 33.59 0.07 -5.70
CA ASN A 30 32.64 1.18 -5.83
C ASN A 30 31.34 0.83 -6.57
N SER A 31 31.08 -0.45 -6.84
CA SER A 31 29.76 -0.94 -7.24
C SER A 31 29.06 -1.58 -6.04
N THR A 32 28.34 -0.79 -5.24
CA THR A 32 27.34 -1.34 -4.33
C THR A 32 26.22 -1.94 -5.17
N ILE A 33 26.30 -3.25 -5.45
CA ILE A 33 25.21 -3.99 -6.11
C ILE A 33 23.96 -3.76 -5.27
N LYS A 34 22.99 -3.02 -5.83
CA LYS A 34 21.67 -2.85 -5.21
C LYS A 34 21.01 -4.22 -5.21
N LYS A 35 20.65 -4.73 -4.04
CA LYS A 35 19.95 -6.02 -3.91
C LYS A 35 18.50 -5.75 -3.53
N ASP A 36 17.60 -6.57 -4.05
CA ASP A 36 16.22 -6.65 -3.58
C ASP A 36 15.88 -8.12 -3.28
N TYR A 37 14.79 -8.38 -2.55
CA TYR A 37 14.36 -9.72 -2.22
C TYR A 37 12.84 -9.88 -2.24
N ILE A 38 12.36 -11.10 -2.48
CA ILE A 38 10.94 -11.48 -2.36
C ILE A 38 10.85 -12.84 -1.68
N VAL A 39 9.78 -13.11 -0.92
CA VAL A 39 9.57 -14.40 -0.26
C VAL A 39 8.39 -15.13 -0.91
N LEU A 40 8.63 -16.35 -1.40
CA LEU A 40 7.67 -17.11 -2.22
C LEU A 40 7.42 -18.50 -1.65
N GLY A 41 6.15 -18.89 -1.53
CA GLY A 41 5.70 -20.24 -1.18
C GLY A 41 5.27 -20.99 -2.42
N MET A 42 5.92 -22.13 -2.71
CA MET A 42 5.71 -22.89 -3.94
C MET A 42 5.40 -24.37 -3.66
N GLY A 43 5.02 -24.73 -2.42
CA GLY A 43 5.02 -26.11 -1.95
C GLY A 43 6.35 -26.45 -1.27
N CYS A 44 6.81 -27.70 -1.43
CA CYS A 44 8.09 -28.13 -0.85
C CYS A 44 9.25 -27.21 -1.29
N PHE A 45 9.89 -26.55 -0.33
CA PHE A 45 10.93 -25.55 -0.60
C PHE A 45 12.20 -26.11 -1.24
N TRP A 46 12.45 -27.43 -1.20
CA TRP A 46 13.64 -28.05 -1.79
C TRP A 46 13.65 -27.93 -3.31
N GLY A 47 12.49 -28.22 -3.92
CA GLY A 47 12.30 -28.04 -5.36
C GLY A 47 12.26 -26.56 -5.74
N ALA A 48 11.66 -25.73 -4.88
CA ALA A 48 11.53 -24.29 -5.10
C ALA A 48 12.91 -23.62 -5.13
N GLU A 49 13.74 -23.88 -4.12
CA GLU A 49 15.10 -23.36 -3.99
C GLU A 49 15.92 -23.70 -5.22
N LYS A 50 15.94 -24.98 -5.63
CA LYS A 50 16.64 -25.41 -6.85
C LYS A 50 16.18 -24.63 -8.07
N ARG A 51 14.87 -24.62 -8.37
CA ARG A 51 14.33 -24.00 -9.59
C ARG A 51 14.56 -22.49 -9.65
N MET A 52 14.43 -21.80 -8.51
CA MET A 52 14.59 -20.35 -8.47
C MET A 52 16.06 -19.93 -8.44
N SER A 53 16.97 -20.76 -7.91
CA SER A 53 18.42 -20.52 -7.95
C SER A 53 19.02 -20.57 -9.36
N GLU A 54 18.37 -21.26 -10.30
CA GLU A 54 18.83 -21.39 -11.69
C GLU A 54 18.54 -20.14 -12.55
N ILE A 55 17.81 -19.15 -12.01
CA ILE A 55 17.46 -17.91 -12.72
C ILE A 55 18.68 -16.99 -12.80
N PRO A 56 19.18 -16.63 -14.00
CA PRO A 56 20.27 -15.68 -14.13
C PRO A 56 19.93 -14.34 -13.48
N GLY A 57 20.80 -13.83 -12.62
CA GLY A 57 20.60 -12.58 -11.87
C GLY A 57 20.06 -12.76 -10.45
N VAL A 58 19.57 -13.96 -10.11
CA VAL A 58 19.38 -14.35 -8.70
C VAL A 58 20.75 -14.51 -8.04
N LEU A 59 20.89 -13.94 -6.85
CA LEU A 59 22.14 -13.92 -6.09
C LEU A 59 22.16 -14.98 -4.98
N ASP A 60 21.01 -15.23 -4.37
CA ASP A 60 20.85 -16.18 -3.25
C ASP A 60 19.39 -16.63 -3.13
N VAL A 61 19.17 -17.87 -2.69
CA VAL A 61 17.84 -18.41 -2.38
C VAL A 61 17.94 -19.18 -1.07
N GLU A 62 17.22 -18.72 -0.05
CA GLU A 62 17.23 -19.33 1.30
C GLU A 62 15.87 -19.98 1.59
N SER A 63 15.88 -21.21 2.09
CA SER A 63 14.67 -21.91 2.54
C SER A 63 14.23 -21.45 3.94
N GLY A 64 12.92 -21.30 4.15
CA GLY A 64 12.37 -20.83 5.42
C GLY A 64 10.87 -21.07 5.61
N TYR A 65 10.35 -20.51 6.70
CA TYR A 65 8.94 -20.58 7.10
C TYR A 65 8.38 -19.16 7.29
N ALA A 66 7.21 -18.86 6.70
CA ALA A 66 6.60 -17.53 6.81
C ALA A 66 5.06 -17.54 6.71
N GLY A 67 4.46 -16.44 7.17
CA GLY A 67 3.02 -16.16 7.02
C GLY A 67 2.10 -16.89 8.00
N GLY A 68 2.65 -17.59 8.99
CA GLY A 68 1.93 -18.18 10.12
C GLY A 68 2.05 -17.37 11.41
N ASP A 69 1.24 -17.73 12.40
CA ASP A 69 1.14 -17.01 13.68
C ASP A 69 2.16 -17.48 14.73
N LEU A 70 2.84 -18.60 14.49
CA LEU A 70 3.71 -19.23 15.49
C LEU A 70 5.10 -18.56 15.55
N PRO A 71 5.57 -18.13 16.73
CA PRO A 71 6.94 -17.65 16.87
C PRO A 71 7.95 -18.81 16.92
N GLY A 72 9.10 -18.67 16.25
CA GLY A 72 10.31 -19.47 16.51
C GLY A 72 10.16 -20.99 16.32
N VAL A 73 9.54 -21.42 15.24
CA VAL A 73 9.25 -22.84 14.93
C VAL A 73 10.26 -23.42 13.93
N GLY A 74 10.66 -24.68 14.16
CA GLY A 74 11.40 -25.49 13.19
C GLY A 74 10.49 -26.44 12.41
N TYR A 75 11.06 -27.25 11.53
CA TYR A 75 10.32 -28.10 10.59
C TYR A 75 9.29 -29.02 11.27
N GLN A 76 9.71 -29.69 12.35
CA GLN A 76 8.84 -30.64 13.06
C GLN A 76 7.64 -29.95 13.71
N GLN A 77 7.80 -28.70 14.16
CA GLN A 77 6.71 -27.91 14.72
C GLN A 77 5.70 -27.51 13.64
N ILE A 78 6.16 -27.15 12.43
CA ILE A 78 5.26 -26.87 11.29
C ILE A 78 4.40 -28.08 10.94
N LEU A 79 5.01 -29.26 10.83
CA LEU A 79 4.28 -30.50 10.51
C LEU A 79 3.32 -30.91 11.62
N ASN A 80 3.72 -30.77 12.89
CA ASN A 80 2.86 -31.08 14.02
C ASN A 80 1.68 -30.10 14.10
N HIS A 81 1.92 -28.82 13.80
CA HIS A 81 0.87 -27.82 13.79
C HIS A 81 -0.14 -28.06 12.68
N GLU A 82 0.31 -28.49 11.49
CA GLU A 82 -0.58 -28.87 10.40
C GLU A 82 -1.53 -30.02 10.79
N ARG A 83 -1.00 -31.03 11.49
CA ARG A 83 -1.83 -32.14 12.01
C ARG A 83 -2.84 -31.66 13.05
N MET A 84 -2.44 -30.72 13.91
CA MET A 84 -3.33 -30.14 14.91
C MET A 84 -4.44 -29.30 14.25
N LEU A 85 -4.10 -28.53 13.22
CA LEU A 85 -5.05 -27.73 12.44
C LEU A 85 -6.05 -28.64 11.72
N SER A 86 -5.57 -29.67 11.02
CA SER A 86 -6.40 -30.66 10.33
C SER A 86 -7.32 -31.45 11.28
N ALA A 87 -6.89 -31.67 12.52
CA ALA A 87 -7.70 -32.31 13.56
C ALA A 87 -8.66 -31.35 14.28
N GLY A 88 -8.72 -30.07 13.89
CA GLY A 88 -9.55 -29.05 14.54
C GLY A 88 -9.13 -28.70 15.97
N ARG A 89 -7.89 -29.02 16.36
CA ARG A 89 -7.36 -28.82 17.73
C ARG A 89 -6.72 -27.44 17.92
N THR A 90 -6.56 -26.68 16.85
CA THR A 90 -6.08 -25.29 16.86
C THR A 90 -6.72 -24.54 15.70
N THR A 91 -6.87 -23.22 15.86
CA THR A 91 -7.29 -22.29 14.81
C THR A 91 -6.18 -21.33 14.40
N ALA A 92 -5.01 -21.40 15.05
CA ALA A 92 -3.86 -20.55 14.72
C ALA A 92 -3.28 -20.95 13.36
N ARG A 93 -2.85 -19.95 12.58
CA ARG A 93 -2.39 -20.16 11.22
C ARG A 93 -1.00 -20.80 11.18
N ASN A 94 -0.85 -21.85 10.37
CA ASN A 94 0.45 -22.48 10.13
C ASN A 94 1.34 -21.63 9.21
N HIS A 95 2.65 -21.74 9.35
CA HIS A 95 3.57 -21.17 8.37
C HIS A 95 3.55 -21.97 7.06
N ALA A 96 3.77 -21.27 5.95
CA ALA A 96 4.12 -21.90 4.69
C ALA A 96 5.62 -22.19 4.66
N GLU A 97 5.99 -23.31 4.03
CA GLU A 97 7.33 -23.47 3.47
C GLU A 97 7.51 -22.45 2.36
N VAL A 98 8.57 -21.64 2.48
CA VAL A 98 8.88 -20.56 1.56
C VAL A 98 10.36 -20.54 1.22
N ILE A 99 10.68 -19.80 0.17
CA ILE A 99 12.04 -19.40 -0.17
C ILE A 99 12.14 -17.88 -0.20
N LYS A 100 13.21 -17.34 0.37
CA LYS A 100 13.61 -15.93 0.23
C LYS A 100 14.59 -15.82 -0.93
N ILE A 101 14.18 -15.15 -2.00
CA ILE A 101 14.99 -14.97 -3.20
C ILE A 101 15.60 -13.59 -3.15
N THR A 102 16.93 -13.51 -3.06
CA THR A 102 17.68 -12.25 -3.19
C THR A 102 18.23 -12.15 -4.60
N PHE A 103 18.00 -11.03 -5.28
CA PHE A 103 18.40 -10.85 -6.68
C PHE A 103 19.01 -9.47 -6.93
N ASP A 104 19.72 -9.36 -8.05
CA ASP A 104 20.26 -8.11 -8.58
C ASP A 104 19.25 -7.50 -9.58
N PRO A 105 18.53 -6.42 -9.22
CA PRO A 105 17.54 -5.81 -10.11
C PRO A 105 18.12 -5.28 -11.42
N ALA A 106 19.44 -5.09 -11.50
CA ALA A 106 20.10 -4.72 -12.75
C ALA A 106 20.30 -5.91 -13.71
N LYS A 107 20.18 -7.15 -13.23
CA LYS A 107 20.35 -8.38 -14.01
C LYS A 107 19.05 -9.14 -14.25
N VAL A 108 18.13 -9.10 -13.27
CA VAL A 108 16.83 -9.77 -13.38
C VAL A 108 15.76 -8.91 -12.73
N THR A 109 14.62 -8.78 -13.40
CA THR A 109 13.48 -8.03 -12.89
C THR A 109 12.65 -8.89 -11.94
N LEU A 110 11.97 -8.26 -10.98
CA LEU A 110 11.02 -8.98 -10.12
C LEU A 110 9.91 -9.64 -10.96
N GLU A 111 9.49 -9.04 -12.08
CA GLU A 111 8.52 -9.67 -12.99
C GLU A 111 9.05 -10.99 -13.55
N THR A 112 10.33 -11.05 -13.93
CA THR A 112 10.94 -12.29 -14.43
C THR A 112 11.01 -13.35 -13.33
N VAL A 113 11.34 -12.95 -12.09
CA VAL A 113 11.30 -13.85 -10.92
C VAL A 113 9.87 -14.36 -10.70
N LEU A 114 8.86 -13.49 -10.74
CA LEU A 114 7.45 -13.87 -10.56
C LEU A 114 6.92 -14.73 -11.71
N ALA A 115 7.29 -14.44 -12.96
CA ALA A 115 6.97 -15.27 -14.11
C ALA A 115 7.50 -16.71 -13.92
N LYS A 116 8.73 -16.84 -13.43
CA LYS A 116 9.30 -18.16 -13.09
C LYS A 116 8.56 -18.80 -11.92
N PHE A 117 8.20 -18.05 -10.90
CA PHE A 117 7.35 -18.56 -9.82
C PHE A 117 6.05 -19.17 -10.35
N TRP A 118 5.31 -18.43 -11.17
CA TRP A 118 4.04 -18.86 -11.77
C TRP A 118 4.18 -20.13 -12.62
N GLU A 119 5.24 -20.25 -13.41
CA GLU A 119 5.48 -21.40 -14.29
C GLU A 119 5.92 -22.68 -13.55
N ASN A 120 6.57 -22.54 -12.39
CA ASN A 120 7.29 -23.64 -11.73
C ASN A 120 6.51 -24.38 -10.64
N HIS A 121 5.26 -23.99 -10.36
CA HIS A 121 4.35 -24.70 -9.46
C HIS A 121 2.89 -24.59 -9.98
N ASN A 122 1.93 -25.25 -9.34
CA ASN A 122 0.52 -25.14 -9.73
C ASN A 122 -0.25 -24.22 -8.76
N PRO A 123 -0.41 -22.92 -9.07
CA PRO A 123 -1.01 -21.95 -8.16
C PRO A 123 -2.53 -22.12 -7.95
N THR A 124 -3.15 -23.16 -8.52
CA THR A 124 -4.62 -23.40 -8.44
C THR A 124 -5.00 -24.51 -7.46
N GLN A 125 -4.02 -25.16 -6.81
CA GLN A 125 -4.24 -26.34 -5.97
C GLN A 125 -4.60 -26.04 -4.51
N GLY A 126 -4.65 -24.77 -4.08
CA GLY A 126 -4.89 -24.41 -2.69
C GLY A 126 -3.73 -24.81 -1.78
N ASP A 127 -4.08 -25.42 -0.64
CA ASP A 127 -3.16 -25.93 0.38
C ASP A 127 -2.52 -27.27 -0.04
N ARG A 128 -1.96 -27.31 -1.24
CA ARG A 128 -1.37 -28.50 -1.86
C ARG A 128 -0.43 -28.14 -3.01
N GLN A 129 0.64 -28.90 -3.18
CA GLN A 129 1.43 -28.96 -4.41
C GLN A 129 1.81 -30.40 -4.73
N GLY A 130 1.28 -30.95 -5.83
CA GLY A 130 1.55 -32.33 -6.22
C GLY A 130 1.07 -33.33 -5.14
N ASN A 131 2.00 -34.05 -4.52
CA ASN A 131 1.70 -35.01 -3.44
C ASN A 131 1.81 -34.38 -2.04
N ASP A 132 2.33 -33.16 -1.93
CA ASP A 132 2.49 -32.44 -0.67
C ASP A 132 1.17 -31.73 -0.34
N VAL A 133 0.50 -32.16 0.73
CA VAL A 133 -0.84 -31.68 1.13
C VAL A 133 -0.77 -31.08 2.53
N GLY A 134 -1.30 -29.87 2.69
CA GLY A 134 -1.33 -29.13 3.95
C GLY A 134 -1.15 -27.64 3.72
N SER A 135 -1.64 -26.83 4.66
CA SER A 135 -1.53 -25.37 4.58
C SER A 135 -0.08 -24.88 4.56
N ASN A 136 0.86 -25.68 5.06
CA ASN A 136 2.30 -25.42 4.94
C ASN A 136 2.84 -25.53 3.51
N TYR A 137 2.10 -26.13 2.57
CA TYR A 137 2.47 -26.24 1.16
C TYR A 137 1.69 -25.29 0.24
N ARG A 138 0.96 -24.33 0.81
CA ARG A 138 0.18 -23.35 0.04
C ARG A 138 1.08 -22.51 -0.86
N SER A 139 0.52 -22.09 -2.00
CA SER A 139 1.14 -21.08 -2.85
C SER A 139 1.04 -19.70 -2.19
N ALA A 140 2.16 -18.96 -2.10
CA ALA A 140 2.19 -17.66 -1.44
C ALA A 140 3.22 -16.71 -2.05
N ILE A 141 2.94 -15.40 -1.97
CA ILE A 141 3.85 -14.30 -2.24
C ILE A 141 3.80 -13.38 -1.03
N TYR A 142 4.94 -13.25 -0.33
CA TYR A 142 5.09 -12.31 0.78
C TYR A 142 6.00 -11.15 0.37
N TYR A 143 5.40 -9.98 0.23
CA TYR A 143 6.06 -8.75 -0.22
C TYR A 143 6.57 -7.90 0.95
N HIS A 144 7.61 -7.11 0.74
CA HIS A 144 8.12 -6.17 1.75
C HIS A 144 7.84 -4.69 1.45
N ASP A 145 7.39 -4.37 0.23
CA ASP A 145 6.93 -3.04 -0.17
C ASP A 145 5.74 -3.09 -1.15
N ALA A 146 5.13 -1.93 -1.41
CA ALA A 146 3.97 -1.80 -2.27
C ALA A 146 4.25 -2.10 -3.75
N ALA A 147 5.46 -1.81 -4.25
CA ALA A 147 5.80 -2.06 -5.65
C ALA A 147 5.84 -3.57 -5.94
N GLN A 148 6.32 -4.36 -4.98
CA GLN A 148 6.27 -5.81 -5.06
C GLN A 148 4.83 -6.35 -4.98
N GLN A 149 3.98 -5.76 -4.14
CA GLN A 149 2.56 -6.12 -4.05
C GLN A 149 1.85 -5.91 -5.39
N ASP A 150 1.99 -4.72 -5.99
CA ASP A 150 1.33 -4.37 -7.24
C ASP A 150 1.78 -5.29 -8.38
N LEU A 151 3.09 -5.57 -8.46
CA LEU A 151 3.62 -6.47 -9.47
C LEU A 151 3.17 -7.93 -9.25
N ALA A 152 3.07 -8.40 -8.01
CA ALA A 152 2.52 -9.71 -7.69
C ALA A 152 1.06 -9.84 -8.13
N LEU A 153 0.23 -8.84 -7.86
CA LEU A 153 -1.17 -8.80 -8.28
C LEU A 153 -1.33 -8.73 -9.81
N ASN A 154 -0.51 -7.92 -10.48
CA ASN A 154 -0.56 -7.81 -11.94
C ASN A 154 -0.14 -9.11 -12.62
N THR A 155 1.00 -9.69 -12.21
CA THR A 155 1.48 -10.96 -12.77
C THR A 155 0.52 -12.12 -12.46
N GLN A 156 -0.15 -12.12 -11.29
CA GLN A 156 -1.24 -13.05 -10.98
C GLN A 156 -2.38 -12.94 -11.99
N LYS A 157 -2.85 -11.72 -12.28
CA LYS A 157 -3.94 -11.48 -13.24
C LYS A 157 -3.56 -11.94 -14.66
N VAL A 158 -2.34 -11.63 -15.11
CA VAL A 158 -1.83 -12.06 -16.42
C VAL A 158 -1.78 -13.58 -16.50
N TYR A 159 -1.21 -14.22 -15.47
CA TYR A 159 -1.09 -15.68 -15.47
C TYR A 159 -2.44 -16.38 -15.32
N GLN A 160 -3.39 -15.80 -14.56
CA GLN A 160 -4.75 -16.31 -14.45
C GLN A 160 -5.41 -16.45 -15.82
N GLN A 161 -5.23 -15.48 -16.72
CA GLN A 161 -5.80 -15.56 -18.06
C GLN A 161 -5.22 -16.74 -18.86
N ALA A 162 -3.90 -16.95 -18.76
CA ALA A 162 -3.22 -18.07 -19.42
C ALA A 162 -3.71 -19.42 -18.85
N LEU A 163 -3.83 -19.51 -17.52
CA LEU A 163 -4.35 -20.70 -16.83
C LEU A 163 -5.80 -21.00 -17.19
N SER A 164 -6.67 -19.99 -17.22
CA SER A 164 -8.07 -20.15 -17.62
C SER A 164 -8.19 -20.63 -19.07
N THR A 165 -7.34 -20.11 -19.97
CA THR A 165 -7.28 -20.56 -21.37
C THR A 165 -6.84 -22.03 -21.47
N ALA A 166 -5.93 -22.46 -20.59
CA ALA A 166 -5.47 -23.85 -20.51
C ALA A 166 -6.40 -24.77 -19.70
N GLY A 167 -7.57 -24.29 -19.26
CA GLY A 167 -8.56 -25.10 -18.54
C GLY A 167 -8.29 -25.29 -17.05
N TYR A 168 -7.39 -24.51 -16.45
CA TYR A 168 -7.14 -24.52 -15.01
C TYR A 168 -8.14 -23.63 -14.25
N GLY A 169 -8.31 -23.94 -12.95
CA GLY A 169 -9.15 -23.18 -12.03
C GLY A 169 -8.57 -21.81 -11.64
N PRO A 170 -9.23 -21.10 -10.72
CA PRO A 170 -8.72 -19.84 -10.19
C PRO A 170 -7.43 -20.06 -9.39
N ILE A 171 -6.53 -19.10 -9.48
CA ILE A 171 -5.32 -19.00 -8.65
C ILE A 171 -5.75 -18.82 -7.19
N THR A 172 -5.20 -19.65 -6.32
CA THR A 172 -5.39 -19.61 -4.87
C THR A 172 -4.18 -19.04 -4.13
N THR A 173 -3.17 -18.54 -4.87
CA THR A 173 -1.96 -17.95 -4.30
C THR A 173 -2.30 -16.79 -3.40
N GLU A 174 -1.84 -16.88 -2.16
CA GLU A 174 -1.91 -15.79 -1.19
C GLU A 174 -0.92 -14.68 -1.56
N ILE A 175 -1.33 -13.41 -1.47
CA ILE A 175 -0.45 -12.25 -1.62
C ILE A 175 -0.64 -11.36 -0.40
N LEU A 176 0.33 -11.34 0.51
CA LEU A 176 0.26 -10.64 1.79
C LEU A 176 1.60 -9.97 2.15
N PRO A 177 1.61 -8.96 3.04
CA PRO A 177 2.87 -8.40 3.52
C PRO A 177 3.64 -9.44 4.34
N LEU A 178 4.96 -9.45 4.20
CA LEU A 178 5.85 -10.30 4.99
C LEU A 178 5.84 -9.85 6.46
N LYS A 179 5.16 -10.61 7.31
CA LYS A 179 5.09 -10.33 8.76
C LYS A 179 6.30 -10.85 9.52
N ASN A 180 6.69 -12.07 9.21
CA ASN A 180 7.75 -12.82 9.87
C ASN A 180 8.35 -13.82 8.87
N TYR A 181 9.63 -14.11 9.08
CA TYR A 181 10.37 -15.09 8.32
C TYR A 181 11.32 -15.81 9.25
N ILE A 182 11.30 -17.14 9.22
CA ILE A 182 12.12 -18.01 10.04
C ILE A 182 12.98 -18.84 9.09
N THR A 183 14.30 -18.67 9.14
CA THR A 183 15.24 -19.47 8.34
C THR A 183 15.09 -20.95 8.72
N ALA A 184 14.96 -21.81 7.71
CA ALA A 184 14.91 -23.26 7.91
C ALA A 184 16.27 -23.81 8.33
N GLU A 185 16.26 -24.97 8.96
CA GLU A 185 17.46 -25.64 9.44
C GLU A 185 18.47 -25.91 8.30
N GLU A 186 19.76 -25.92 8.63
CA GLU A 186 20.86 -26.04 7.64
C GLU A 186 20.75 -27.28 6.74
N TYR A 187 20.12 -28.35 7.21
CA TYR A 187 19.92 -29.55 6.40
C TYR A 187 18.86 -29.36 5.28
N HIS A 188 17.98 -28.36 5.39
CA HIS A 188 17.04 -27.98 4.33
C HIS A 188 17.67 -27.04 3.29
N GLN A 189 18.68 -26.24 3.69
CA GLN A 189 19.36 -25.31 2.78
C GLN A 189 20.14 -26.07 1.72
N ASN A 190 20.01 -25.67 0.46
CA ASN A 190 20.66 -26.29 -0.70
C ASN A 190 20.42 -27.82 -0.78
N TYR A 191 19.23 -28.29 -0.37
CA TYR A 191 18.98 -29.72 -0.17
C TYR A 191 19.23 -30.56 -1.43
N LEU A 192 18.76 -30.09 -2.60
CA LEU A 192 18.93 -30.82 -3.86
C LEU A 192 20.34 -30.68 -4.46
N GLN A 193 21.15 -29.73 -3.99
CA GLN A 193 22.59 -29.71 -4.30
C GLN A 193 23.31 -30.78 -3.47
N LYS A 194 22.96 -30.89 -2.18
CA LYS A 194 23.47 -31.91 -1.26
C LYS A 194 22.99 -33.32 -1.63
N ASN A 195 21.77 -33.43 -2.17
CA ASN A 195 21.09 -34.69 -2.52
C ASN A 195 20.51 -34.62 -3.94
N PRO A 196 21.32 -34.86 -5.01
CA PRO A 196 20.87 -34.68 -6.39
C PRO A 196 19.67 -35.54 -6.83
N ASN A 197 19.49 -36.70 -6.20
CA ASN A 197 18.36 -37.62 -6.42
C ASN A 197 17.25 -37.45 -5.37
N GLY A 198 17.28 -36.34 -4.61
CA GLY A 198 16.28 -36.03 -3.60
C GLY A 198 14.90 -35.70 -4.20
N TYR A 199 13.89 -35.66 -3.34
CA TYR A 199 12.52 -35.39 -3.74
C TYR A 199 12.35 -33.97 -4.33
N CYS A 200 11.63 -33.88 -5.45
CA CYS A 200 11.22 -32.63 -6.08
C CYS A 200 9.81 -32.79 -6.68
N GLY A 201 8.79 -32.40 -5.91
CA GLY A 201 7.38 -32.53 -6.30
C GLY A 201 6.84 -31.43 -7.21
N LEU A 202 7.65 -30.42 -7.55
CA LEU A 202 7.21 -29.29 -8.35
C LEU A 202 7.12 -29.66 -9.83
N GLY A 203 5.90 -29.88 -10.32
CA GLY A 203 5.62 -30.16 -11.73
C GLY A 203 5.26 -28.93 -12.56
N GLY A 204 4.77 -27.86 -11.93
CA GLY A 204 4.15 -26.74 -12.64
C GLY A 204 2.81 -27.12 -13.29
N THR A 205 2.25 -26.20 -14.07
CA THR A 205 1.07 -26.44 -14.92
C THR A 205 1.44 -26.75 -16.38
N GLY A 206 2.71 -26.54 -16.75
CA GLY A 206 3.14 -26.55 -18.16
C GLY A 206 2.68 -25.33 -18.98
N VAL A 207 1.85 -24.45 -18.39
CA VAL A 207 1.43 -23.19 -18.99
C VAL A 207 2.57 -22.19 -18.87
N LYS A 208 2.94 -21.55 -19.98
CA LYS A 208 3.95 -20.50 -19.98
C LYS A 208 3.36 -19.20 -19.48
N TYR A 209 4.14 -18.46 -18.70
CA TYR A 209 3.81 -17.08 -18.43
C TYR A 209 3.84 -16.33 -19.77
N PRO A 210 2.76 -15.61 -20.14
CA PRO A 210 2.74 -14.85 -21.38
C PRO A 210 3.94 -13.91 -21.43
N ALA A 211 4.89 -14.19 -22.34
CA ALA A 211 6.07 -13.35 -22.47
C ALA A 211 5.62 -11.93 -22.81
N THR A 212 6.09 -10.95 -22.04
CA THR A 212 6.14 -9.58 -22.50
C THR A 212 7.13 -9.56 -23.67
N ASP A 213 6.61 -9.54 -24.90
CA ASP A 213 7.42 -9.51 -26.13
C ASP A 213 8.47 -8.39 -26.01
N PRO A 214 9.78 -8.61 -26.22
CA PRO A 214 10.79 -7.56 -26.11
C PRO A 214 10.58 -6.37 -27.07
N LYS A 215 9.85 -6.57 -28.18
CA LYS A 215 9.39 -5.46 -29.04
C LYS A 215 8.11 -4.79 -28.55
N ILE A 216 7.43 -5.40 -27.57
CA ILE A 216 6.34 -4.82 -26.77
C ILE A 216 6.85 -4.36 -25.38
N ALA A 217 8.10 -4.67 -25.02
CA ALA A 217 8.81 -4.17 -23.84
C ALA A 217 9.47 -2.79 -24.09
N GLN A 218 9.34 -2.26 -25.31
CA GLN A 218 9.63 -0.85 -25.67
C GLN A 218 8.66 -0.28 -26.71
N THR A 219 7.44 -0.83 -26.85
CA THR A 219 6.34 -0.07 -27.46
C THR A 219 5.37 0.30 -26.37
N ASN A 220 5.56 1.49 -25.85
CA ASN A 220 4.49 2.36 -25.39
C ASN A 220 3.26 1.66 -24.77
N VAL A 221 3.30 1.37 -23.47
CA VAL A 221 2.51 2.27 -22.64
C VAL A 221 3.38 3.53 -22.66
N ALA A 222 3.26 4.44 -23.63
CA ALA A 222 2.30 5.51 -23.49
C ALA A 222 1.43 5.25 -22.27
N ALA A 223 2.06 5.31 -21.09
CA ALA A 223 1.70 6.33 -20.15
C ALA A 223 1.18 7.45 -21.03
N ASP A 224 -0.14 7.51 -21.16
CA ASP A 224 -0.79 8.59 -21.88
C ASP A 224 -0.06 9.87 -21.46
N ALA A 225 -0.01 10.89 -22.31
CA ALA A 225 0.73 12.11 -21.95
C ALA A 225 0.43 12.59 -20.51
N ALA A 226 -0.75 12.25 -19.96
CA ALA A 226 -1.14 12.34 -18.56
C ALA A 226 -0.32 11.47 -17.56
N THR A 227 -0.16 10.16 -17.74
CA THR A 227 0.59 9.27 -16.84
C THR A 227 2.08 9.60 -16.88
N ALA A 228 2.64 9.89 -18.07
CA ALA A 228 4.04 10.31 -18.19
C ALA A 228 4.27 11.68 -17.55
N ALA A 229 3.25 12.57 -17.59
CA ALA A 229 3.29 13.82 -16.85
C ALA A 229 3.18 13.62 -15.33
N ARG A 230 2.36 12.68 -14.84
CA ARG A 230 2.20 12.39 -13.40
C ARG A 230 3.45 11.76 -12.77
N MET A 231 4.30 11.09 -13.55
CA MET A 231 5.60 10.58 -13.09
C MET A 231 6.71 11.63 -13.05
N LYS A 232 6.54 12.79 -13.72
CA LYS A 232 7.54 13.87 -13.65
C LYS A 232 7.62 14.40 -12.21
N PRO A 233 8.84 14.72 -11.72
CA PRO A 233 8.98 15.38 -10.44
C PRO A 233 8.18 16.69 -10.45
N LEU A 234 7.42 16.92 -9.39
CA LEU A 234 6.81 18.23 -9.15
C LEU A 234 7.90 19.21 -8.72
N ASP A 235 7.83 20.47 -9.17
CA ASP A 235 8.67 21.54 -8.61
C ASP A 235 7.85 22.27 -7.52
N GLY A 236 8.40 22.38 -6.31
CA GLY A 236 7.75 23.07 -5.21
C GLY A 236 7.46 24.55 -5.50
N LYS A 237 8.12 25.16 -6.49
CA LYS A 237 7.86 26.53 -6.95
C LYS A 237 6.54 26.68 -7.71
N ASP A 238 6.06 25.60 -8.32
CA ASP A 238 4.81 25.60 -9.10
C ASP A 238 3.60 25.24 -8.22
N LEU A 239 3.83 24.94 -6.94
CA LEU A 239 2.82 24.54 -5.97
C LEU A 239 2.54 25.65 -4.96
N ASN A 240 1.43 25.54 -4.24
CA ASN A 240 1.11 26.49 -3.19
C ASN A 240 2.01 26.27 -1.96
N PHE A 241 3.02 27.13 -1.83
CA PHE A 241 4.00 27.02 -0.75
C PHE A 241 3.39 27.10 0.65
N ALA A 242 2.36 27.94 0.85
CA ALA A 242 1.74 28.11 2.17
C ALA A 242 1.00 26.83 2.61
N GLN A 243 0.25 26.21 1.70
CA GLN A 243 -0.47 24.97 1.97
C GLN A 243 -0.83 24.22 0.68
N GLN A 244 -0.43 22.95 0.59
CA GLN A 244 -0.67 22.09 -0.57
C GLN A 244 -0.90 20.64 -0.15
N LEU A 245 -1.90 19.99 -0.75
CA LEU A 245 -2.01 18.54 -0.72
C LEU A 245 -1.30 17.94 -1.93
N VAL A 246 -0.47 16.93 -1.67
CA VAL A 246 0.14 16.09 -2.71
C VAL A 246 -0.30 14.66 -2.47
N ILE A 247 -0.94 14.06 -3.47
CA ILE A 247 -1.37 12.66 -3.45
C ILE A 247 -0.30 11.86 -4.16
N PHE A 248 0.37 11.00 -3.41
CA PHE A 248 1.35 10.05 -3.94
C PHE A 248 0.66 8.75 -4.28
N GLU A 249 0.69 8.41 -5.55
CA GLU A 249 0.04 7.25 -6.13
C GLU A 249 1.05 6.28 -6.71
N ALA A 250 0.59 5.07 -7.00
CA ALA A 250 1.33 4.10 -7.78
C ALA A 250 0.57 3.80 -9.07
N GLU A 251 1.31 3.34 -10.07
CA GLU A 251 0.71 2.78 -11.28
C GLU A 251 -0.18 1.58 -10.91
N HIS A 252 -1.36 1.47 -11.52
CA HIS A 252 -2.33 0.38 -11.26
C HIS A 252 -2.85 0.25 -9.82
N CYS A 253 -2.80 1.31 -9.02
CA CYS A 253 -3.36 1.36 -7.67
C CYS A 253 -4.90 1.47 -7.68
N GLU A 254 -5.61 0.37 -7.37
CA GLU A 254 -7.10 0.35 -7.31
C GLU A 254 -7.68 1.29 -6.25
N TYR A 255 -7.00 1.42 -5.10
CA TYR A 255 -7.39 2.39 -4.07
C TYR A 255 -7.14 3.84 -4.48
N CYS A 256 -6.20 4.10 -5.39
CA CYS A 256 -5.99 5.42 -5.97
C CYS A 256 -7.13 5.75 -6.95
N LYS A 257 -7.56 4.79 -7.78
CA LYS A 257 -8.76 4.94 -8.62
C LYS A 257 -10.02 5.14 -7.78
N LEU A 258 -10.13 4.43 -6.66
CA LEU A 258 -11.24 4.59 -5.72
C LEU A 258 -11.23 5.99 -5.11
N PHE A 259 -10.07 6.44 -4.63
CA PHE A 259 -9.89 7.79 -4.10
C PHE A 259 -10.20 8.86 -5.15
N ASP A 260 -9.76 8.66 -6.39
CA ASP A 260 -10.07 9.56 -7.51
C ASP A 260 -11.58 9.65 -7.72
N LYS A 261 -12.26 8.50 -7.80
CA LYS A 261 -13.70 8.43 -8.00
C LYS A 261 -14.49 9.07 -6.87
N GLU A 262 -14.10 8.82 -5.63
CA GLU A 262 -14.89 9.16 -4.44
C GLU A 262 -14.56 10.53 -3.86
N VAL A 263 -13.34 11.04 -4.10
CA VAL A 263 -12.85 12.27 -3.47
C VAL A 263 -12.30 13.24 -4.51
N LEU A 264 -11.30 12.84 -5.31
CA LEU A 264 -10.55 13.80 -6.13
C LEU A 264 -11.36 14.38 -7.29
N ASN A 265 -12.16 13.55 -7.99
CA ASN A 265 -12.97 13.98 -9.14
C ASN A 265 -14.06 15.00 -8.77
N GLN A 266 -14.41 15.09 -7.48
CA GLN A 266 -15.40 16.03 -6.95
C GLN A 266 -14.77 17.12 -6.09
N TRP A 267 -13.43 17.23 -6.11
CA TRP A 267 -12.68 18.12 -5.24
C TRP A 267 -13.04 19.59 -5.46
N GLN A 268 -13.65 20.21 -4.46
CA GLN A 268 -14.00 21.63 -4.44
C GLN A 268 -13.33 22.37 -3.28
N ALA A 269 -12.50 21.68 -2.50
CA ALA A 269 -11.89 22.25 -1.30
C ALA A 269 -10.94 23.38 -1.68
N ALA A 270 -10.88 24.41 -0.83
CA ALA A 270 -9.98 25.54 -1.05
C ALA A 270 -8.50 25.16 -0.97
N VAL A 271 -8.18 23.99 -0.40
CA VAL A 271 -6.81 23.49 -0.35
C VAL A 271 -6.45 22.95 -1.74
N PRO A 272 -5.41 23.50 -2.38
CA PRO A 272 -4.98 23.00 -3.68
C PRO A 272 -4.46 21.58 -3.52
N VAL A 273 -4.78 20.75 -4.50
CA VAL A 273 -4.41 19.34 -4.54
C VAL A 273 -3.75 19.04 -5.87
N VAL A 274 -2.71 18.22 -5.83
CA VAL A 274 -2.06 17.67 -7.02
C VAL A 274 -1.77 16.20 -6.74
N ALA A 275 -1.91 15.37 -7.75
CA ALA A 275 -1.58 13.97 -7.66
C ALA A 275 -0.37 13.65 -8.54
N THR A 276 0.53 12.82 -8.02
CA THR A 276 1.77 12.42 -8.67
C THR A 276 2.05 10.94 -8.44
N MET A 277 2.65 10.31 -9.45
CA MET A 277 3.22 8.98 -9.36
C MET A 277 4.73 9.03 -9.07
N ASN A 278 5.30 10.23 -8.92
CA ASN A 278 6.67 10.40 -8.46
C ASN A 278 6.73 10.21 -6.95
N THR A 279 7.55 9.28 -6.49
CA THR A 279 7.69 8.97 -5.05
C THR A 279 8.54 9.97 -4.28
N ASN A 280 9.18 10.93 -4.96
CA ASN A 280 9.95 11.99 -4.32
C ASN A 280 9.03 13.17 -3.98
N PRO A 281 9.28 13.89 -2.87
CA PRO A 281 8.60 15.16 -2.63
C PRO A 281 8.83 16.14 -3.78
N PRO A 282 7.95 17.16 -3.93
CA PRO A 282 8.22 18.28 -4.82
C PRO A 282 9.63 18.86 -4.59
N ALA A 283 10.29 19.30 -5.66
CA ALA A 283 11.66 19.80 -5.58
C ALA A 283 11.77 20.94 -4.56
N GLY A 284 12.72 20.83 -3.64
CA GLY A 284 12.92 21.79 -2.55
C GLY A 284 11.98 21.59 -1.34
N TRP A 285 11.11 20.59 -1.36
CA TRP A 285 10.24 20.22 -0.24
C TRP A 285 10.73 18.91 0.41
N THR A 286 10.28 18.67 1.65
CA THR A 286 10.79 17.56 2.47
C THR A 286 9.65 16.71 3.01
N LEU A 287 9.75 15.39 2.82
CA LEU A 287 8.94 14.40 3.53
C LEU A 287 9.55 14.14 4.92
N GLU A 288 8.70 14.04 5.94
CA GLU A 288 9.12 13.64 7.28
C GLU A 288 9.53 12.16 7.30
N LYS A 289 8.84 11.32 6.52
CA LYS A 289 9.05 9.87 6.46
C LYS A 289 8.99 9.35 5.01
N PRO A 290 9.65 8.23 4.70
CA PRO A 290 9.45 7.56 3.41
C PRO A 290 7.98 7.20 3.18
N LEU A 291 7.56 7.16 1.92
CA LEU A 291 6.25 6.65 1.51
C LEU A 291 6.33 5.13 1.42
N PHE A 292 5.37 4.42 2.02
CA PHE A 292 5.39 2.94 2.09
C PHE A 292 4.07 2.28 1.64
N ALA A 293 3.03 3.07 1.34
CA ALA A 293 1.76 2.60 0.78
C ALA A 293 1.09 3.68 -0.07
N THR A 294 0.18 3.27 -0.95
CA THR A 294 -0.55 4.15 -1.87
C THR A 294 -2.06 3.90 -1.80
N PRO A 295 -2.90 4.93 -2.05
CA PRO A 295 -2.50 6.33 -2.11
C PRO A 295 -2.03 6.81 -0.72
N THR A 296 -1.02 7.68 -0.72
CA THR A 296 -0.66 8.47 0.47
C THR A 296 -0.88 9.93 0.16
N ILE A 297 -1.79 10.57 0.89
CA ILE A 297 -2.10 11.99 0.78
C ILE A 297 -1.28 12.72 1.83
N VAL A 298 -0.40 13.63 1.40
CA VAL A 298 0.47 14.41 2.30
C VAL A 298 0.07 15.87 2.25
N LEU A 299 -0.15 16.45 3.43
CA LEU A 299 -0.32 17.89 3.59
C LEU A 299 1.03 18.54 3.84
N PHE A 300 1.42 19.43 2.93
CA PHE A 300 2.59 20.27 3.07
C PHE A 300 2.21 21.69 3.50
N ARG A 301 3.01 22.28 4.39
CA ARG A 301 2.99 23.73 4.69
C ARG A 301 4.42 24.24 4.69
N ASN A 302 4.65 25.36 4.00
CA ASN A 302 5.98 25.96 3.83
C ASN A 302 7.01 24.97 3.29
N GLY A 303 6.58 24.10 2.36
CA GLY A 303 7.43 23.05 1.77
C GLY A 303 7.81 21.90 2.70
N GLN A 304 7.23 21.80 3.89
CA GLN A 304 7.47 20.71 4.83
C GLN A 304 6.21 19.88 5.00
N GLU A 305 6.37 18.57 5.03
CA GLU A 305 5.29 17.67 5.46
C GLU A 305 4.85 18.00 6.88
N VAL A 306 3.53 18.14 7.07
CA VAL A 306 2.89 18.38 8.37
C VAL A 306 2.15 17.14 8.85
N THR A 307 1.47 16.46 7.93
CA THR A 307 0.74 15.23 8.22
C THR A 307 0.46 14.46 6.94
N ARG A 308 0.12 13.18 7.07
CA ARG A 308 -0.28 12.33 5.96
C ARG A 308 -1.46 11.44 6.32
N TYR A 309 -2.20 11.03 5.29
CA TYR A 309 -3.19 9.98 5.33
C TYR A 309 -2.75 8.88 4.37
N THR A 310 -2.56 7.66 4.87
CA THR A 310 -1.92 6.56 4.13
C THR A 310 -2.86 5.37 4.05
N GLY A 311 -3.00 4.79 2.84
CA GLY A 311 -3.75 3.56 2.63
C GLY A 311 -5.26 3.79 2.66
N TYR A 312 -5.74 4.71 1.83
CA TYR A 312 -7.18 4.90 1.65
C TYR A 312 -7.85 3.58 1.24
N ASN A 313 -8.94 3.24 1.91
CA ASN A 313 -9.62 1.94 1.80
C ASN A 313 -11.09 2.08 1.35
N GLY A 314 -11.53 3.28 0.97
CA GLY A 314 -12.94 3.60 0.66
C GLY A 314 -13.72 4.24 1.82
N GLU A 315 -13.13 4.37 3.02
CA GLU A 315 -13.79 5.04 4.14
C GLU A 315 -13.68 6.57 4.03
N GLN A 316 -14.51 7.19 3.18
CA GLN A 316 -14.52 8.64 2.94
C GLN A 316 -14.61 9.46 4.23
N ALA A 317 -15.44 9.03 5.19
CA ALA A 317 -15.60 9.72 6.47
C ALA A 317 -14.28 9.84 7.24
N ASN A 318 -13.41 8.83 7.19
CA ASN A 318 -12.12 8.86 7.86
C ASN A 318 -11.14 9.83 7.19
N PHE A 319 -11.14 9.87 5.85
CA PHE A 319 -10.36 10.84 5.09
C PHE A 319 -10.80 12.28 5.39
N TRP A 320 -12.10 12.57 5.29
CA TRP A 320 -12.62 13.92 5.54
C TRP A 320 -12.46 14.35 7.00
N LYS A 321 -12.55 13.41 7.94
CA LYS A 321 -12.20 13.66 9.34
C LYS A 321 -10.73 14.04 9.48
N TRP A 322 -9.80 13.25 8.93
CA TRP A 322 -8.38 13.58 8.98
C TRP A 322 -8.10 14.98 8.42
N LEU A 323 -8.62 15.29 7.23
CA LEU A 323 -8.41 16.59 6.60
C LEU A 323 -9.07 17.72 7.40
N GLY A 324 -10.29 17.52 7.88
CA GLY A 324 -11.01 18.49 8.71
C GLY A 324 -10.25 18.87 9.96
N PHE A 325 -9.59 17.93 10.62
CA PHE A 325 -8.75 18.21 11.79
C PHE A 325 -7.51 19.07 11.47
N GLN A 326 -7.10 19.15 10.20
CA GLN A 326 -6.00 20.03 9.78
C GLN A 326 -6.48 21.42 9.35
N LEU A 327 -7.74 21.56 8.92
CA LEU A 327 -8.28 22.78 8.32
C LEU A 327 -9.17 23.59 9.27
N LEU A 328 -9.87 22.92 10.18
CA LEU A 328 -10.84 23.55 11.08
C LEU A 328 -10.19 23.94 12.40
N THR A 329 -10.66 25.04 13.01
CA THR A 329 -10.29 25.40 14.39
C THR A 329 -10.88 24.39 15.39
N PRO A 330 -10.36 24.30 16.64
CA PRO A 330 -10.91 23.39 17.65
C PRO A 330 -12.43 23.57 17.88
N GLU A 331 -12.94 24.79 17.83
CA GLU A 331 -14.36 25.11 17.98
C GLU A 331 -15.17 24.56 16.80
N GLN A 332 -14.67 24.74 15.58
CA GLN A 332 -15.28 24.19 14.38
C GLN A 332 -15.25 22.66 14.38
N GLN A 333 -14.14 22.04 14.83
CA GLN A 333 -14.02 20.58 14.96
C GLN A 333 -15.05 20.01 15.94
N LYS A 334 -15.28 20.69 17.06
CA LYS A 334 -16.29 20.29 18.05
C LYS A 334 -17.69 20.28 17.45
N ILE A 335 -18.02 21.27 16.63
CA ILE A 335 -19.29 21.30 15.90
C ILE A 335 -19.32 20.16 14.87
N ALA A 336 -18.35 20.15 13.95
CA ALA A 336 -18.31 19.27 12.78
C ALA A 336 -18.26 17.76 13.10
N PHE A 337 -17.48 17.36 14.12
CA PHE A 337 -17.18 15.94 14.39
C PHE A 337 -17.69 15.43 15.74
N ALA A 338 -18.15 16.32 16.62
CA ALA A 338 -18.69 15.96 17.94
C ALA A 338 -20.12 16.48 18.17
N GLN A 339 -20.84 16.80 17.09
CA GLN A 339 -22.23 17.28 17.12
C GLN A 339 -22.44 18.49 18.05
N GLY A 340 -21.40 19.32 18.17
CA GLY A 340 -21.46 20.55 18.95
C GLY A 340 -22.40 21.57 18.32
N THR A 341 -22.83 22.55 19.11
CA THR A 341 -23.60 23.69 18.64
C THR A 341 -22.93 24.97 19.11
N GLU A 342 -22.70 25.92 18.21
CA GLU A 342 -22.17 27.23 18.56
C GLU A 342 -23.21 28.05 19.36
N PRO A 343 -22.79 29.00 20.21
CA PRO A 343 -23.74 29.89 20.87
C PRO A 343 -24.55 30.71 19.86
N PRO A 344 -25.84 30.96 20.13
CA PRO A 344 -26.67 31.77 19.25
C PRO A 344 -26.07 33.19 19.10
N PHE A 345 -26.24 33.79 17.93
CA PHE A 345 -25.81 35.14 17.57
C PHE A 345 -24.30 35.36 17.47
N THR A 346 -23.49 34.30 17.42
CA THR A 346 -22.02 34.41 17.38
C THR A 346 -21.39 34.14 16.01
N ALA A 347 -22.11 33.50 15.09
CA ALA A 347 -21.57 33.12 13.79
C ALA A 347 -21.31 34.33 12.89
N SER A 348 -20.12 34.38 12.29
CA SER A 348 -19.71 35.47 11.39
C SER A 348 -20.59 35.62 10.14
N ASN A 349 -21.26 34.55 9.73
CA ASN A 349 -22.11 34.50 8.55
C ASN A 349 -23.62 34.55 8.87
N LEU A 350 -23.98 34.78 10.14
CA LEU A 350 -25.36 34.94 10.57
C LEU A 350 -26.04 36.09 9.81
N ASP A 351 -25.36 37.23 9.68
CA ASP A 351 -25.86 38.42 9.02
C ASP A 351 -25.46 38.53 7.54
N GLU A 352 -24.80 37.50 6.99
CA GLU A 352 -24.42 37.49 5.58
C GLU A 352 -25.66 37.42 4.69
N LYS A 353 -25.76 38.37 3.76
CA LYS A 353 -26.91 38.58 2.86
C LYS A 353 -26.51 38.80 1.40
N ARG A 354 -25.21 38.85 1.10
CA ARG A 354 -24.75 39.06 -0.27
C ARG A 354 -25.17 37.87 -1.16
N PRO A 355 -25.41 38.10 -2.47
CA PRO A 355 -25.50 37.03 -3.46
C PRO A 355 -24.26 36.13 -3.39
N GLY A 356 -24.47 34.82 -3.41
CA GLY A 356 -23.42 33.86 -3.14
C GLY A 356 -23.92 32.51 -2.65
N ARG A 357 -22.98 31.68 -2.23
CA ARG A 357 -23.19 30.31 -1.78
C ARG A 357 -22.51 30.02 -0.46
N PHE A 358 -23.14 29.18 0.34
CA PHE A 358 -22.60 28.65 1.60
C PHE A 358 -22.11 27.23 1.34
N VAL A 359 -20.81 27.04 1.52
CA VAL A 359 -20.12 25.79 1.21
C VAL A 359 -19.62 25.10 2.46
N ASP A 360 -19.46 23.78 2.35
CA ASP A 360 -18.74 22.96 3.32
C ASP A 360 -17.30 23.48 3.46
N PRO A 361 -16.82 23.81 4.68
CA PRO A 361 -15.51 24.41 4.89
C PRO A 361 -14.34 23.45 4.62
N ILE A 362 -14.59 22.13 4.59
CA ILE A 362 -13.57 21.11 4.32
C ILE A 362 -13.59 20.75 2.84
N SER A 363 -14.73 20.30 2.31
CA SER A 363 -14.84 19.77 0.95
C SER A 363 -15.10 20.84 -0.12
N GLY A 364 -15.54 22.02 0.28
CA GLY A 364 -15.92 23.12 -0.61
C GLY A 364 -17.22 22.90 -1.39
N ALA A 365 -17.91 21.77 -1.16
CA ALA A 365 -19.19 21.48 -1.81
C ALA A 365 -20.26 22.52 -1.40
N THR A 366 -21.08 22.93 -2.36
CA THR A 366 -22.16 23.90 -2.08
C THR A 366 -23.29 23.23 -1.32
N LEU A 367 -23.61 23.78 -0.14
CA LEU A 367 -24.65 23.27 0.74
C LEU A 367 -25.94 24.06 0.58
N PHE A 368 -25.84 25.40 0.63
CA PHE A 368 -26.99 26.31 0.57
C PHE A 368 -26.70 27.51 -0.33
N LEU A 369 -27.74 28.08 -0.94
CA LEU A 369 -27.66 29.32 -1.72
C LEU A 369 -28.17 30.49 -0.89
N SER A 370 -27.59 31.68 -1.04
CA SER A 370 -28.02 32.86 -0.26
C SER A 370 -29.48 33.24 -0.50
N GLN A 371 -30.03 32.94 -1.68
CA GLN A 371 -31.46 33.11 -2.00
C GLN A 371 -32.40 32.27 -1.11
N THR A 372 -31.90 31.18 -0.52
CA THR A 372 -32.68 30.31 0.38
C THR A 372 -32.55 30.72 1.84
N LYS A 373 -31.64 31.65 2.15
CA LYS A 373 -31.37 32.12 3.51
C LYS A 373 -32.44 33.12 3.93
N PHE A 374 -32.92 32.99 5.18
CA PHE A 374 -33.86 33.93 5.76
C PHE A 374 -33.54 34.22 7.23
N ASN A 375 -34.10 35.30 7.77
CA ASN A 375 -33.95 35.63 9.19
C ASN A 375 -35.04 34.91 10.00
N SER A 376 -34.64 33.93 10.79
CA SER A 376 -35.53 33.17 11.69
C SER A 376 -35.62 33.75 13.11
N GLY A 377 -34.68 34.63 13.49
CA GLY A 377 -34.54 35.13 14.85
C GLY A 377 -33.98 34.12 15.87
N THR A 378 -33.60 32.91 15.45
CA THR A 378 -33.11 31.87 16.38
C THR A 378 -31.67 32.07 16.83
N GLY A 379 -30.90 32.89 16.12
CA GLY A 379 -29.48 33.14 16.38
C GLY A 379 -28.52 32.27 15.56
N TRP A 380 -29.03 31.43 14.66
CA TRP A 380 -28.21 30.66 13.71
C TRP A 380 -28.67 30.92 12.27
N PRO A 381 -27.74 30.88 11.28
CA PRO A 381 -28.09 30.87 9.87
C PRO A 381 -29.22 29.88 9.57
N SER A 382 -30.27 30.39 8.92
CA SER A 382 -31.47 29.61 8.62
C SER A 382 -31.76 29.64 7.14
N PHE A 383 -32.01 28.47 6.56
CA PHE A 383 -32.31 28.29 5.15
C PHE A 383 -33.62 27.52 5.01
N PHE A 384 -34.41 27.83 3.98
CA PHE A 384 -35.62 27.05 3.71
C PHE A 384 -35.34 25.84 2.80
N ASP A 385 -34.26 25.84 2.02
CA ASP A 385 -33.94 24.73 1.13
C ASP A 385 -32.42 24.56 0.96
N PRO A 386 -31.85 23.33 1.05
CA PRO A 386 -30.50 23.05 0.63
C PRO A 386 -30.40 22.92 -0.90
N VAL A 387 -29.18 22.94 -1.42
CA VAL A 387 -28.92 22.42 -2.77
C VAL A 387 -29.28 20.93 -2.80
N GLU A 388 -29.95 20.49 -3.86
CA GLU A 388 -30.38 19.09 -3.99
C GLU A 388 -29.19 18.12 -3.84
N GLY A 389 -29.35 17.12 -2.98
CA GLY A 389 -28.32 16.11 -2.69
C GLY A 389 -27.13 16.59 -1.86
N SER A 390 -27.09 17.85 -1.42
CA SER A 390 -25.94 18.40 -0.68
C SER A 390 -25.93 18.04 0.81
N VAL A 391 -27.06 17.59 1.36
CA VAL A 391 -27.21 17.22 2.78
C VAL A 391 -27.86 15.85 2.96
N THR A 392 -27.56 15.22 4.09
CA THR A 392 -28.23 14.00 4.57
C THR A 392 -28.94 14.26 5.89
N LEU A 393 -30.04 13.54 6.13
CA LEU A 393 -30.91 13.71 7.31
C LEU A 393 -30.83 12.46 8.19
N HIS A 394 -30.65 12.66 9.50
CA HIS A 394 -30.49 11.57 10.47
C HIS A 394 -31.35 11.80 11.71
N ASP A 395 -31.95 10.76 12.27
CA ASP A 395 -32.69 10.87 13.53
C ASP A 395 -31.75 11.23 14.68
N ASP A 396 -32.11 12.24 15.48
CA ASP A 396 -31.37 12.69 16.66
C ASP A 396 -32.28 12.65 17.90
N HIS A 397 -31.91 11.80 18.86
CA HIS A 397 -32.59 11.62 20.14
C HIS A 397 -31.82 12.21 21.33
N SER A 398 -30.78 13.00 21.06
CA SER A 398 -29.97 13.64 22.10
C SER A 398 -30.78 14.65 22.92
N HIS A 399 -30.32 14.91 24.15
CA HIS A 399 -30.92 15.89 25.07
C HIS A 399 -32.41 15.67 25.37
N GLY A 400 -32.93 14.44 25.18
CA GLY A 400 -34.33 14.10 25.44
C GLY A 400 -35.32 14.68 24.43
N MET A 401 -34.83 15.20 23.29
CA MET A 401 -35.66 15.73 22.21
C MET A 401 -35.67 14.76 21.02
N LYS A 402 -36.69 14.84 20.16
CA LYS A 402 -36.68 14.19 18.84
C LYS A 402 -36.47 15.26 17.78
N ARG A 403 -35.31 15.26 17.14
CA ARG A 403 -34.91 16.21 16.09
C ARG A 403 -34.39 15.44 14.87
N ILE A 404 -34.21 16.16 13.77
CA ILE A 404 -33.59 15.63 12.56
C ILE A 404 -32.27 16.38 12.38
N GLU A 405 -31.15 15.67 12.57
CA GLU A 405 -29.81 16.17 12.31
C GLU A 405 -29.60 16.34 10.80
N VAL A 406 -28.94 17.44 10.43
CA VAL A 406 -28.51 17.74 9.07
C VAL A 406 -26.99 17.58 9.01
N ARG A 407 -26.50 16.76 8.08
CA ARG A 407 -25.06 16.59 7.80
C ARG A 407 -24.73 16.92 6.36
N SER A 408 -23.51 17.36 6.11
CA SER A 408 -22.97 17.51 4.75
C SER A 408 -22.94 16.15 4.07
N ALA A 409 -23.46 16.04 2.84
CA ALA A 409 -23.40 14.80 2.07
C ALA A 409 -21.97 14.51 1.56
N SER A 410 -21.14 15.54 1.37
CA SER A 410 -19.79 15.40 0.83
C SER A 410 -18.76 14.99 1.88
N SER A 411 -18.71 15.66 3.02
CA SER A 411 -17.71 15.39 4.08
C SER A 411 -18.26 14.60 5.27
N GLY A 412 -19.59 14.52 5.41
CA GLY A 412 -20.24 13.89 6.55
C GLY A 412 -20.26 14.72 7.84
N ILE A 413 -19.78 15.97 7.83
CA ILE A 413 -19.77 16.79 9.05
C ILE A 413 -21.18 17.16 9.52
N HIS A 414 -21.33 17.29 10.83
CA HIS A 414 -22.51 17.87 11.45
C HIS A 414 -22.66 19.35 11.05
N LEU A 415 -23.85 19.71 10.57
CA LEU A 415 -24.20 21.09 10.21
C LEU A 415 -25.17 21.70 11.23
N GLY A 416 -26.20 20.96 11.62
CA GLY A 416 -27.23 21.44 12.54
C GLY A 416 -28.48 20.56 12.49
N HIS A 417 -29.66 21.19 12.48
CA HIS A 417 -30.94 20.49 12.52
C HIS A 417 -31.96 21.13 11.57
N VAL A 418 -32.93 20.33 11.12
CA VAL A 418 -34.07 20.80 10.32
C VAL A 418 -35.38 20.71 11.11
N PHE A 419 -36.22 21.72 10.95
CA PHE A 419 -37.51 21.88 11.63
C PHE A 419 -38.63 22.18 10.62
N ASP A 420 -39.88 21.93 11.00
CA ASP A 420 -41.09 22.14 10.18
C ASP A 420 -41.77 23.51 10.41
N ASP A 421 -41.01 24.49 10.92
CA ASP A 421 -41.46 25.85 11.27
C ASP A 421 -40.93 26.91 10.29
N GLY A 422 -40.53 26.50 9.08
CA GLY A 422 -39.95 27.38 8.07
C GLY A 422 -40.98 28.08 7.18
N PRO A 423 -40.54 29.09 6.42
CA PRO A 423 -41.39 29.76 5.43
C PRO A 423 -41.64 28.85 4.21
N PRO A 424 -42.64 29.18 3.36
CA PRO A 424 -42.77 28.59 2.03
C PRO A 424 -41.48 28.78 1.20
N PRO A 425 -41.20 27.91 0.20
CA PRO A 425 -42.07 26.86 -0.33
C PRO A 425 -41.94 25.50 0.37
N SER A 426 -40.81 25.22 1.02
CA SER A 426 -40.55 23.90 1.63
C SER A 426 -41.23 23.72 2.99
N HIS A 427 -41.55 24.83 3.67
CA HIS A 427 -41.95 24.87 5.08
C HIS A 427 -40.90 24.29 6.04
N LYS A 428 -39.66 24.11 5.56
CA LYS A 428 -38.53 23.64 6.36
C LYS A 428 -37.68 24.80 6.83
N ARG A 429 -37.10 24.67 8.01
CA ARG A 429 -36.05 25.56 8.51
C ARG A 429 -34.81 24.72 8.82
N TYR A 430 -33.84 24.80 7.93
CA TYR A 430 -32.50 24.27 8.14
C TYR A 430 -31.73 25.26 9.01
N CYS A 431 -31.66 24.95 10.30
CA CYS A 431 -30.97 25.74 11.32
C CYS A 431 -29.53 25.24 11.44
N ILE A 432 -28.60 25.96 10.82
CA ILE A 432 -27.23 25.49 10.59
C ILE A 432 -26.24 26.31 11.41
N ASN A 433 -25.28 25.65 12.04
CA ASN A 433 -24.15 26.30 12.68
C ASN A 433 -23.34 27.08 11.63
N GLY A 434 -23.19 28.38 11.83
CA GLY A 434 -22.49 29.25 10.91
C GLY A 434 -20.99 29.00 10.87
N ASN A 435 -20.36 28.61 11.98
CA ASN A 435 -18.92 28.33 12.03
C ASN A 435 -18.50 27.09 11.22
N VAL A 436 -19.44 26.24 10.79
CA VAL A 436 -19.19 25.12 9.86
C VAL A 436 -19.76 25.39 8.46
N LEU A 437 -19.91 26.66 8.10
CA LEU A 437 -20.22 27.13 6.76
C LEU A 437 -19.19 28.17 6.33
N LYS A 438 -18.74 28.11 5.08
CA LYS A 438 -17.95 29.18 4.46
C LYS A 438 -18.79 29.88 3.40
N PHE A 439 -18.88 31.20 3.45
CA PHE A 439 -19.55 31.97 2.42
C PHE A 439 -18.62 32.31 1.25
N ILE A 440 -19.09 32.12 0.03
CA ILE A 440 -18.41 32.48 -1.22
C ILE A 440 -19.35 33.41 -2.01
N PRO A 441 -18.98 34.69 -2.23
CA PRO A 441 -19.78 35.60 -3.06
C PRO A 441 -19.78 35.14 -4.52
N ASP A 442 -20.86 35.47 -5.25
CA ASP A 442 -21.01 35.18 -6.68
C ASP A 442 -20.04 35.97 -7.57
#